data_AF-F3CFY5-F1
#
_entry.id   AF-F3CFY5-F1
#
_cell.length_a   1.000
_cell.length_b   1.000
_cell.length_c   1.000
_cell.angle_alpha   90.00
_cell.angle_beta   90.00
_cell.angle_gamma   90.00
#
_symmetry.space_group_name_H-M   'P 1'
#
loop_
_entity.id
_entity.type
_entity.pdbx_description
1 polymer ?
#
loop_
_entity_poly.entity_id
_entity_poly.type
_entity_poly.pdbx_seq_one_letter_code
_entity_poly.pdbx_strand_id
1 'polypeptide(L)'
;PGKVTVILGPSGSGKSTLLRTINHLEKIDSGYITIDGDYVGYRRKGDLLYELKEREILKRRIEVGFVFQNFNLFPHLTAWENIAEAPLAHK
;
A
#
# COMPACT_ATOMS: atom_id res chain seq x y z
N PRO A 1 12.58 -14.06 3.52
CA PRO A 1 12.79 -13.20 2.33
C PRO A 1 12.60 -14.01 1.03
N GLY A 2 11.96 -13.43 0.01
CA GLY A 2 11.82 -14.08 -1.31
C GLY A 2 10.71 -15.12 -1.45
N LYS A 3 9.66 -15.08 -0.62
CA LYS A 3 8.47 -15.93 -0.80
C LYS A 3 7.50 -15.25 -1.78
N VAL A 4 6.94 -16.04 -2.69
CA VAL A 4 5.82 -15.63 -3.55
C VAL A 4 4.55 -16.24 -2.99
N THR A 5 3.57 -15.40 -2.68
CA THR A 5 2.25 -15.81 -2.16
C THR A 5 1.18 -15.42 -3.17
N VAL A 6 0.29 -16.36 -3.48
CA VAL A 6 -0.83 -16.16 -4.41
C VAL A 6 -2.15 -16.25 -3.65
N ILE A 7 -3.07 -15.31 -3.90
CA ILE A 7 -4.41 -15.31 -3.32
C ILE A 7 -5.41 -15.61 -4.44
N LEU A 8 -6.19 -16.69 -4.29
CA LEU A 8 -7.18 -17.14 -5.26
C LEU A 8 -8.59 -17.07 -4.67
N GLY A 9 -9.59 -16.86 -5.53
CA GLY A 9 -11.01 -16.81 -5.13
C GLY A 9 -11.91 -16.24 -6.23
N PRO A 10 -13.24 -16.41 -6.14
CA PRO A 10 -14.19 -15.93 -7.16
C PRO A 10 -14.19 -14.40 -7.28
N SER A 11 -14.71 -13.86 -8.39
CA SER A 11 -14.90 -12.40 -8.52
C SER A 11 -15.77 -11.88 -7.37
N GLY A 12 -15.43 -10.70 -6.85
CA GLY A 12 -16.13 -10.12 -5.69
C GLY A 12 -15.72 -10.67 -4.32
N SER A 13 -14.82 -11.67 -4.22
CA SER A 13 -14.38 -12.24 -2.94
C SER A 13 -13.48 -11.35 -2.08
N GLY A 14 -13.31 -10.06 -2.43
CA GLY A 14 -12.50 -9.11 -1.65
C GLY A 14 -10.98 -9.16 -1.88
N LYS A 15 -10.47 -9.89 -2.88
CA LYS A 15 -9.01 -9.96 -3.14
C LYS A 15 -8.37 -8.59 -3.39
N SER A 16 -9.01 -7.77 -4.22
CA SER A 16 -8.52 -6.42 -4.54
C SER A 16 -8.59 -5.50 -3.32
N THR A 17 -9.64 -5.62 -2.52
CA THR A 17 -9.79 -4.92 -1.24
C THR A 17 -8.65 -5.31 -0.29
N LEU A 18 -8.37 -6.60 -0.13
CA LEU A 18 -7.26 -7.07 0.71
C LEU A 18 -5.89 -6.55 0.24
N LEU A 19 -5.62 -6.56 -1.07
CA LEU A 19 -4.36 -6.00 -1.59
C LEU A 19 -4.27 -4.49 -1.36
N ARG A 20 -5.39 -3.76 -1.48
CA ARG A 20 -5.45 -2.32 -1.22
C ARG A 20 -5.27 -1.98 0.25
N THR A 21 -5.80 -2.78 1.18
CA THR A 21 -5.61 -2.55 2.62
C THR A 21 -4.16 -2.77 3.04
N ILE A 22 -3.44 -3.72 2.43
CA ILE A 22 -2.00 -3.94 2.67
C ILE A 22 -1.18 -2.69 2.35
N ASN A 23 -1.48 -1.98 1.26
CA ASN A 23 -0.78 -0.74 0.90
C ASN A 23 -1.46 0.54 1.48
N HIS A 24 -2.40 0.36 2.41
CA HIS A 24 -3.20 1.43 3.00
C HIS A 24 -3.86 2.36 1.96
N LEU A 25 -4.28 1.80 0.83
CA LEU A 25 -5.14 2.48 -0.15
C LEU A 25 -6.62 2.41 0.27
N GLU A 26 -6.94 1.49 1.17
CA GLU A 26 -8.26 1.30 1.77
C GLU A 26 -8.08 1.06 3.27
N LYS A 27 -8.96 1.64 4.10
CA LYS A 27 -8.90 1.47 5.56
C LYS A 27 -9.45 0.10 5.94
N ILE A 28 -8.97 -0.45 7.05
CA ILE A 28 -9.54 -1.65 7.65
C ILE A 28 -10.56 -1.25 8.72
N ASP A 29 -11.68 -1.96 8.78
CA ASP A 29 -12.68 -1.74 9.84
C ASP A 29 -12.22 -2.32 11.18
N SER A 30 -11.44 -3.40 11.15
CA SER A 30 -10.93 -4.08 12.34
C SER A 30 -9.63 -4.87 12.05
N GLY A 31 -8.93 -5.24 13.12
CA GLY A 31 -7.64 -5.93 13.02
C GLY A 31 -6.48 -4.98 12.76
N TYR A 32 -5.36 -5.53 12.30
CA TYR A 32 -4.16 -4.75 11.96
C TYR A 32 -3.32 -5.45 10.91
N ILE A 33 -2.53 -4.67 10.18
CA ILE A 33 -1.56 -5.14 9.18
C ILE A 33 -0.18 -4.63 9.62
N THR A 34 0.82 -5.51 9.53
CA THR A 34 2.21 -5.17 9.82
C THR A 34 3.13 -5.52 8.66
N ILE A 35 4.07 -4.65 8.36
CA ILE A 35 5.15 -4.86 7.38
C ILE A 35 6.47 -4.63 8.10
N ASP A 36 7.38 -5.61 8.05
CA ASP A 36 8.66 -5.57 8.77
C ASP A 36 8.57 -5.23 10.27
N GLY A 37 7.47 -5.65 10.92
CA GLY A 37 7.19 -5.41 12.34
C GLY A 37 6.46 -4.10 12.64
N ASP A 38 6.22 -3.28 11.61
CA ASP A 38 5.60 -1.98 11.73
C ASP A 38 4.14 -1.96 11.29
N TYR A 39 3.29 -1.32 12.09
CA TYR A 39 1.88 -1.15 11.80
C TYR A 39 1.66 -0.25 10.57
N VAL A 40 0.88 -0.75 9.60
CA VAL A 40 0.51 -0.04 8.39
C VAL A 40 -0.64 0.91 8.69
N GLY A 41 -0.41 2.22 8.54
CA GLY A 41 -1.45 3.24 8.75
C GLY A 41 -1.81 3.55 10.20
N TYR A 42 -1.28 2.79 11.15
CA TYR A 42 -1.58 2.96 12.57
C TYR A 42 -0.29 2.93 13.43
N ARG A 43 -0.37 3.47 14.64
CA ARG A 43 0.60 3.31 15.71
C ARG A 43 -0.09 2.63 16.88
N ARG A 44 0.49 1.55 17.38
CA ARG A 44 0.00 0.88 18.60
C ARG A 44 0.60 1.55 19.84
N LYS A 45 -0.24 1.85 20.83
CA LYS A 45 0.20 2.26 22.19
C LYS A 45 -0.65 1.50 23.21
N GLY A 46 -0.03 0.51 23.86
CA GLY A 46 -0.77 -0.48 24.66
C GLY A 46 -1.67 -1.32 23.77
N ASP A 47 -2.95 -1.44 24.13
CA ASP A 47 -3.95 -2.17 23.34
C ASP A 47 -4.74 -1.31 22.35
N LEU A 48 -4.41 -0.03 22.25
CA LEU A 48 -5.09 0.92 21.36
C LEU A 48 -4.28 1.14 20.08
N LEU A 49 -4.99 1.22 18.96
CA LEU A 49 -4.49 1.61 17.65
C LEU A 49 -4.85 3.06 17.37
N TYR A 50 -3.87 3.87 17.04
CA TYR A 50 -4.02 5.28 16.67
C TYR A 50 -3.69 5.45 15.19
N GLU A 51 -4.59 6.01 14.41
CA GLU A 51 -4.33 6.27 12.98
C GLU A 51 -3.16 7.26 12.83
N LEU A 52 -2.23 6.94 11.92
CA LEU A 52 -1.10 7.81 11.59
C LEU A 52 -1.58 9.03 10.81
N LYS A 53 -0.84 10.14 10.90
CA LYS A 53 -1.11 11.29 10.04
C LYS A 53 -0.79 10.94 8.59
N GLU A 54 -1.51 11.55 7.65
CA GLU A 54 -1.34 11.31 6.21
C GLU A 54 0.12 11.42 5.75
N ARG A 55 0.88 12.39 6.27
CA ARG A 55 2.31 12.55 5.96
C ARG A 55 3.16 11.34 6.39
N GLU A 56 2.83 10.70 7.51
CA GLU A 56 3.52 9.50 7.99
C GLU A 56 3.13 8.27 7.17
N ILE A 57 1.84 8.19 6.78
CA ILE A 57 1.32 7.14 5.89
C ILE A 57 2.03 7.18 4.53
N LEU A 58 2.14 8.37 3.93
CA LEU A 58 2.76 8.55 2.61
C LEU A 58 4.24 8.12 2.61
N LYS A 59 4.98 8.42 3.68
CA LYS A 59 6.38 7.98 3.81
C LYS A 59 6.50 6.46 3.81
N ARG A 60 5.61 5.77 4.51
CA ARG A 60 5.64 4.31 4.64
C ARG A 60 5.18 3.60 3.37
N ARG A 61 4.27 4.21 2.62
CA ARG A 61 3.79 3.68 1.33
C ARG A 61 4.93 3.48 0.32
N ILE A 62 6.00 4.26 0.40
CA ILE A 62 7.16 4.17 -0.51
C ILE A 62 7.91 2.84 -0.34
N GLU A 63 7.83 2.20 0.84
CA GLU A 63 8.49 0.92 1.12
C GLU A 63 7.81 -0.26 0.41
N VAL A 64 6.58 -0.07 -0.07
CA VAL A 64 5.74 -1.13 -0.65
C VAL A 64 5.36 -0.77 -2.08
N GLY A 65 5.99 -1.47 -3.04
CA GLY A 65 5.58 -1.39 -4.45
C GLY A 65 4.20 -1.99 -4.67
N PHE A 66 3.37 -1.34 -5.48
CA PHE A 66 2.03 -1.81 -5.82
C PHE A 66 1.76 -1.68 -7.32
N VAL A 67 1.29 -2.77 -7.93
CA VAL A 67 0.89 -2.79 -9.33
C VAL A 67 -0.62 -3.00 -9.39
N PHE A 68 -1.30 -2.08 -10.05
CA PHE A 68 -2.74 -2.11 -10.24
C PHE A 68 -3.12 -3.02 -11.41
N GLN A 69 -4.35 -3.53 -11.39
CA GLN A 69 -4.91 -4.29 -12.52
C GLN A 69 -5.00 -3.45 -13.81
N ASN A 70 -5.33 -2.16 -13.67
CA ASN A 70 -5.20 -1.16 -14.73
C ASN A 70 -3.92 -0.37 -14.47
N PHE A 71 -3.09 -0.12 -15.49
CA PHE A 71 -1.72 0.35 -15.31
C PHE A 71 -1.55 1.70 -14.59
N ASN A 72 -2.61 2.51 -14.44
CA ASN A 72 -2.59 3.81 -13.72
C ASN A 72 -1.40 4.71 -14.07
N LEU A 73 -0.93 4.65 -15.32
CA LEU A 73 0.15 5.49 -15.83
C LEU A 73 -0.38 6.88 -16.19
N PHE A 74 0.48 7.89 -16.09
CA PHE A 74 0.19 9.22 -16.59
C PHE A 74 0.25 9.19 -18.12
N PRO A 75 -0.88 9.36 -18.83
CA PRO A 75 -0.96 9.10 -20.26
C PRO A 75 -0.22 10.13 -21.11
N HIS A 76 0.09 11.29 -20.53
CA HIS A 76 0.82 12.38 -21.15
C HIS A 76 2.34 12.28 -20.93
N LEU A 77 2.79 11.28 -20.16
CA LEU A 77 4.20 11.05 -19.86
C LEU A 77 4.71 9.83 -20.62
N THR A 78 5.98 9.88 -21.02
CA THR A 78 6.72 8.73 -21.55
C THR A 78 6.91 7.66 -20.47
N ALA A 79 7.34 6.46 -20.90
CA ALA A 79 7.68 5.39 -19.96
C ALA A 79 8.80 5.80 -18.99
N TRP A 80 9.81 6.53 -19.47
CA TRP A 80 10.90 7.05 -18.65
C TRP A 80 10.39 8.03 -17.59
N GLU A 81 9.56 8.99 -17.99
CA GLU A 81 8.99 9.99 -17.09
C GLU A 81 8.12 9.31 -16.01
N ASN A 82 7.22 8.38 -16.38
CA ASN A 82 6.42 7.63 -15.41
C ASN A 82 7.26 6.92 -14.33
N ILE A 83 8.43 6.37 -14.71
CA ILE A 83 9.34 5.71 -13.77
C ILE A 83 10.08 6.74 -12.89
N ALA A 84 10.46 7.88 -13.46
CA ALA A 84 11.24 8.90 -12.78
C ALA A 84 10.43 9.77 -11.80
N GLU A 85 9.12 9.96 -12.02
CA GLU A 85 8.26 10.84 -11.21
C GLU A 85 8.28 10.48 -9.71
N ALA A 86 8.09 9.20 -9.36
CA ALA A 86 8.02 8.79 -7.96
C ALA A 86 9.35 9.04 -7.18
N PRO A 87 10.53 8.64 -7.68
CA PRO A 87 11.81 8.99 -7.05
C PRO A 87 12.08 10.50 -6.94
N LEU A 88 11.63 11.31 -7.92
CA LEU A 88 11.84 12.75 -7.92
C LEU A 88 10.93 13.49 -6.93
N ALA A 89 9.66 13.10 -6.84
CA ALA A 89 8.68 13.70 -5.95
C ALA A 89 8.95 13.44 -4.45
N HIS A 90 9.80 12.47 -4.13
CA HIS A 90 10.14 12.07 -2.77
C HIS A 90 11.53 12.53 -2.29
N LYS A 91 12.27 13.29 -3.10
CA LYS A 91 13.44 14.06 -2.66
C LYS A 91 13.02 15.36 -1.97
#